data_AF-F5AUZ9-F1
#
_entry.id   AF-F5AUZ9-F1
#
_cell.length_a   1.000
_cell.length_b   1.000
_cell.length_c   1.000
_cell.angle_alpha   90.00
_cell.angle_beta   90.00
_cell.angle_gamma   90.00
#
_symmetry.space_group_name_H-M   'P 1'
#
loop_
_entity.id
_entity.type
_entity.pdbx_description
1 polymer ?
#
loop_
_entity_poly.entity_id
_entity_poly.type
_entity_poly.pdbx_seq_one_letter_code
_entity_poly.pdbx_strand_id
1 'polypeptide(L)'
;IRKILAFSSISHLGWMAIIVSYHPKLTLLNFYLYSLITATVFLTLNTIKTSKLSTLMTTWAKTPALSTMLLLTLLSLAGLPPFTGFLPKWLIIQELTKQSMAPAATTISLLSLLSLFFYLRLAYCATITLPPHTTNHMKQWHISKPTPSAIAILTTTSTMLLPISPLILTTV
;
A
#
# COMPACT_ATOMS: atom_id res chain seq x y z
N ILE A 1 13.14 -3.87 -2.95
CA ILE A 1 11.93 -3.38 -2.25
C ILE A 1 12.06 -1.88 -1.93
N ARG A 2 13.09 -1.42 -1.22
CA ARG A 2 13.29 0.01 -0.89
C ARG A 2 13.19 0.98 -2.08
N LYS A 3 13.80 0.66 -3.24
CA LYS A 3 13.68 1.49 -4.45
C LYS A 3 12.23 1.59 -4.97
N ILE A 4 11.47 0.50 -4.91
CA ILE A 4 10.06 0.46 -5.35
C ILE A 4 9.21 1.37 -4.44
N LEU A 5 9.47 1.34 -3.12
CA LEU A 5 8.81 2.25 -2.17
C LEU A 5 9.23 3.71 -2.34
N ALA A 6 10.44 3.99 -2.82
CA ALA A 6 10.83 5.37 -3.16
C ALA A 6 10.12 5.85 -4.45
N PHE A 7 9.96 4.97 -5.45
CA PHE A 7 9.16 5.32 -6.63
C PHE A 7 7.68 5.51 -6.28
N SER A 8 7.18 4.82 -5.27
CA SER A 8 5.82 5.07 -4.79
C SER A 8 5.66 6.40 -4.07
N SER A 9 6.64 6.85 -3.28
CA SER A 9 6.56 8.19 -2.68
C SER A 9 6.47 9.27 -3.76
N ILE A 10 7.21 9.10 -4.85
CA ILE A 10 7.18 10.05 -5.98
C ILE A 10 5.78 10.07 -6.63
N SER A 11 5.15 8.91 -6.85
CA SER A 11 3.81 8.87 -7.45
C SER A 11 2.73 9.46 -6.55
N HIS A 12 2.76 9.17 -5.24
CA HIS A 12 1.81 9.75 -4.28
C HIS A 12 2.01 11.26 -4.10
N LEU A 13 3.25 11.74 -4.12
CA LEU A 13 3.54 13.18 -4.13
C LEU A 13 3.01 13.86 -5.40
N GLY A 14 3.04 13.19 -6.56
CA GLY A 14 2.40 13.68 -7.78
C GLY A 14 0.90 13.93 -7.62
N TRP A 15 0.19 13.02 -6.95
CA TRP A 15 -1.23 13.22 -6.60
C TRP A 15 -1.45 14.38 -5.63
N MET A 16 -0.56 14.55 -4.66
CA MET A 16 -0.64 15.66 -3.71
C MET A 16 -0.38 17.01 -4.36
N ALA A 17 0.59 17.09 -5.28
CA ALA A 17 0.96 18.33 -5.95
C ALA A 17 -0.19 18.91 -6.80
N ILE A 18 -0.96 18.06 -7.48
CA ILE A 18 -2.05 18.52 -8.35
C ILE A 18 -3.24 19.05 -7.56
N ILE A 19 -3.57 18.47 -6.41
CA ILE A 19 -4.75 18.87 -5.63
C ILE A 19 -4.47 19.97 -4.61
N VAL A 20 -3.20 20.30 -4.31
CA VAL A 20 -2.84 21.29 -3.27
C VAL A 20 -3.42 22.67 -3.55
N SER A 21 -3.50 23.07 -4.82
CA SER A 21 -4.03 24.37 -5.25
C SER A 21 -5.56 24.45 -5.15
N TYR A 22 -6.26 23.32 -5.18
CA TYR A 22 -7.72 23.27 -5.21
C TYR A 22 -8.31 22.96 -3.84
N HIS A 23 -7.77 21.97 -3.14
CA HIS A 23 -8.30 21.54 -1.85
C HIS A 23 -7.16 21.01 -0.94
N PRO A 24 -6.53 21.88 -0.13
CA PRO A 24 -5.39 21.49 0.73
C PRO A 24 -5.79 20.50 1.84
N LYS A 25 -7.07 20.40 2.15
CA LYS A 25 -7.62 19.41 3.07
C LYS A 25 -7.54 17.99 2.49
N LEU A 26 -7.72 17.83 1.17
CA LEU A 26 -7.58 16.52 0.50
C LEU A 26 -6.12 16.09 0.35
N THR A 27 -5.18 17.04 0.20
CA THR A 27 -3.74 16.69 0.23
C THR A 27 -3.33 16.14 1.57
N LEU A 28 -3.78 16.75 2.67
CA LEU A 28 -3.54 16.27 4.03
C LEU A 28 -4.10 14.85 4.23
N LEU A 29 -5.32 14.58 3.77
CA LEU A 29 -5.89 13.24 3.84
C LEU A 29 -5.04 12.20 3.11
N ASN A 30 -4.60 12.50 1.88
CA ASN A 30 -3.72 11.62 1.11
C ASN A 30 -2.37 11.42 1.83
N PHE A 31 -1.82 12.47 2.45
CA PHE A 31 -0.57 12.39 3.19
C PHE A 31 -0.67 11.48 4.42
N TYR A 32 -1.73 11.63 5.23
CA TYR A 32 -1.94 10.77 6.40
C TYR A 32 -2.14 9.31 6.01
N LEU A 33 -2.97 9.03 5.00
CA LEU A 33 -3.18 7.67 4.51
C LEU A 33 -1.88 7.07 3.94
N TYR A 34 -1.15 7.82 3.12
CA TYR A 34 0.12 7.35 2.56
C TYR A 34 1.17 7.08 3.66
N SER A 35 1.32 7.98 4.62
CA SER A 35 2.23 7.78 5.76
C SER A 35 1.86 6.55 6.58
N LEU A 36 0.56 6.33 6.81
CA LEU A 36 0.07 5.17 7.54
C LEU A 36 0.37 3.86 6.78
N ILE A 37 0.02 3.76 5.50
CA ILE A 37 0.25 2.55 4.69
C ILE A 37 1.75 2.27 4.53
N THR A 38 2.58 3.30 4.31
CA THR A 38 4.04 3.09 4.21
C THR A 38 4.65 2.64 5.52
N ALA A 39 4.21 3.18 6.66
CA ALA A 39 4.64 2.71 7.97
C ALA A 39 4.29 1.22 8.17
N THR A 40 3.10 0.77 7.76
CA THR A 40 2.71 -0.65 7.85
C THR A 40 3.63 -1.54 7.02
N VAL A 41 3.95 -1.14 5.79
CA VAL A 41 4.83 -1.89 4.88
C VAL A 41 6.26 -1.93 5.41
N PHE A 42 6.80 -0.82 5.92
CA PHE A 42 8.15 -0.83 6.50
C PHE A 42 8.23 -1.68 7.77
N LEU A 43 7.21 -1.63 8.63
CA LEU A 43 7.21 -2.37 9.88
C LEU A 43 7.06 -3.88 9.64
N THR A 44 6.21 -4.29 8.70
CA THR A 44 6.10 -5.70 8.26
C THR A 44 7.40 -6.20 7.64
N LEU A 45 8.02 -5.45 6.71
CA LEU A 45 9.32 -5.82 6.14
C LEU A 45 10.44 -5.93 7.19
N ASN A 46 10.41 -5.07 8.22
CA ASN A 46 11.36 -5.13 9.33
C ASN A 46 11.18 -6.41 10.16
N THR A 47 9.94 -6.80 10.47
CA THR A 47 9.67 -8.04 11.21
C THR A 47 10.12 -9.30 10.48
N ILE A 48 9.97 -9.33 9.15
CA ILE A 48 10.37 -10.47 8.33
C ILE A 48 11.86 -10.38 7.92
N LYS A 49 12.53 -9.25 8.21
CA LYS A 49 13.93 -8.95 7.87
C LYS A 49 14.26 -9.15 6.39
N THR A 50 13.36 -8.73 5.49
CA THR A 50 13.55 -8.90 4.04
C THR A 50 13.85 -7.59 3.33
N SER A 51 14.90 -7.57 2.52
CA SER A 51 15.29 -6.41 1.72
C SER A 51 15.28 -6.68 0.20
N LYS A 52 15.46 -7.95 -0.18
CA LYS A 52 15.53 -8.43 -1.56
C LYS A 52 14.23 -9.14 -1.97
N LEU A 53 13.92 -9.12 -3.27
CA LEU A 53 12.73 -9.80 -3.82
C LEU A 53 12.83 -11.32 -3.66
N SER A 54 14.00 -11.92 -3.89
CA SER A 54 14.21 -13.37 -3.72
C SER A 54 13.95 -13.82 -2.28
N THR A 55 14.37 -13.03 -1.29
CA THR A 55 14.12 -13.33 0.12
C THR A 55 12.65 -13.20 0.49
N LEU A 56 11.92 -12.28 -0.15
CA LEU A 56 10.48 -12.09 0.07
C LEU A 56 9.68 -13.31 -0.38
N MET A 57 10.08 -14.00 -1.44
CA MET A 57 9.31 -15.17 -1.90
C MET A 57 9.31 -16.31 -0.89
N THR A 58 10.43 -16.49 -0.17
CA THR A 58 10.58 -17.54 0.85
C THR A 58 9.82 -17.27 2.15
N THR A 59 9.18 -16.11 2.31
CA THR A 59 8.52 -15.74 3.56
C THR A 59 7.15 -16.39 3.72
N TRP A 60 6.48 -16.71 2.61
CA TRP A 60 5.18 -17.39 2.64
C TRP A 60 5.24 -18.69 3.45
N ALA A 61 6.28 -19.50 3.20
CA ALA A 61 6.49 -20.79 3.88
C ALA A 61 6.89 -20.66 5.36
N LYS A 62 7.24 -19.45 5.83
CA LYS A 62 7.68 -19.22 7.22
C LYS A 62 6.59 -18.56 8.06
N THR A 63 5.94 -17.54 7.50
CA THR A 63 4.99 -16.69 8.22
C THR A 63 3.83 -16.31 7.28
N PRO A 64 2.92 -17.24 6.97
CA PRO A 64 1.87 -17.04 5.95
C PRO A 64 0.95 -15.85 6.29
N ALA A 65 0.60 -15.66 7.56
CA ALA A 65 -0.24 -14.55 8.03
C ALA A 65 0.40 -13.16 7.80
N LEU A 66 1.71 -13.03 7.97
CA LEU A 66 2.40 -11.76 7.72
C LEU A 66 2.51 -11.45 6.22
N SER A 67 2.69 -12.49 5.39
CA SER A 67 2.70 -12.33 3.93
C SER A 67 1.32 -11.97 3.37
N THR A 68 0.22 -12.50 3.91
CA THR A 68 -1.13 -12.08 3.49
C THR A 68 -1.40 -10.61 3.88
N MET A 69 -0.97 -10.18 5.07
CA MET A 69 -1.10 -8.78 5.47
C MET A 69 -0.23 -7.84 4.62
N LEU A 70 0.97 -8.25 4.26
CA LEU A 70 1.81 -7.49 3.32
C LEU A 70 1.14 -7.38 1.94
N LEU A 71 0.54 -8.45 1.43
CA LEU A 71 -0.23 -8.43 0.19
C LEU A 71 -1.36 -7.40 0.24
N LEU A 72 -2.20 -7.48 1.27
CA LEU A 72 -3.36 -6.59 1.45
C LEU A 72 -2.93 -5.11 1.53
N THR A 73 -1.85 -4.81 2.26
CA THR A 73 -1.33 -3.44 2.40
C THR A 73 -0.73 -2.90 1.09
N LEU A 74 -0.03 -3.72 0.31
CA LEU A 74 0.46 -3.34 -1.02
C LEU A 74 -0.68 -3.07 -2.01
N LEU A 75 -1.75 -3.85 -1.91
CA LEU A 75 -2.94 -3.70 -2.75
C LEU A 75 -3.72 -2.42 -2.38
N SER A 76 -3.71 -2.05 -1.09
CA SER A 76 -4.19 -0.74 -0.63
C SER A 76 -3.34 0.40 -1.19
N LEU A 77 -2.01 0.29 -1.18
CA LEU A 77 -1.10 1.30 -1.74
C LEU A 77 -1.29 1.47 -3.27
N ALA A 78 -1.69 0.40 -3.97
CA ALA A 78 -2.05 0.45 -5.38
C ALA A 78 -3.37 1.22 -5.62
N GLY A 79 -4.25 1.30 -4.62
CA GLY A 79 -5.51 2.03 -4.67
C GLY A 79 -6.61 1.27 -5.42
N LEU A 80 -6.82 0.00 -5.07
CA LEU A 80 -7.90 -0.81 -5.64
C LEU A 80 -9.25 -0.56 -4.93
N PRO A 81 -10.39 -0.70 -5.63
CA PRO A 81 -11.73 -0.30 -5.16
C PRO A 81 -12.21 -0.84 -3.80
N PRO A 82 -11.76 -2.00 -3.28
CA PRO A 82 -12.15 -2.42 -1.92
C PRO A 82 -11.27 -1.82 -0.80
N PHE A 83 -10.16 -1.15 -1.12
CA PHE A 83 -9.18 -0.70 -0.13
C PHE A 83 -9.11 0.82 0.03
N THR A 84 -8.62 1.25 1.19
CA THR A 84 -8.57 2.67 1.59
C THR A 84 -7.75 3.55 0.68
N GLY A 85 -6.67 3.05 0.06
CA GLY A 85 -5.85 3.84 -0.84
C GLY A 85 -6.54 4.24 -2.15
N PHE A 86 -7.72 3.67 -2.45
CA PHE A 86 -8.56 4.15 -3.55
C PHE A 86 -9.27 5.47 -3.21
N LEU A 87 -9.67 5.65 -1.95
CA LEU A 87 -10.41 6.80 -1.45
C LEU A 87 -9.79 8.15 -1.84
N PRO A 88 -8.50 8.45 -1.53
CA PRO A 88 -7.93 9.75 -1.86
C PRO A 88 -7.82 9.98 -3.37
N LYS A 89 -7.47 8.95 -4.16
CA LYS A 89 -7.39 9.07 -5.62
C LYS A 89 -8.75 9.36 -6.23
N TRP A 90 -9.79 8.67 -5.75
CA TRP A 90 -11.17 8.87 -6.20
C TRP A 90 -11.67 10.27 -5.89
N LEU A 91 -11.47 10.77 -4.66
CA LEU A 91 -11.86 12.12 -4.28
C LEU A 91 -11.09 13.20 -5.06
N ILE A 92 -9.80 13.00 -5.34
CA ILE A 92 -9.01 13.94 -6.14
C ILE A 92 -9.57 14.01 -7.58
N ILE A 93 -9.91 12.87 -8.18
CA ILE A 93 -10.54 12.85 -9.50
C ILE A 93 -11.88 13.60 -9.48
N GLN A 94 -12.68 13.41 -8.42
CA GLN A 94 -13.96 14.10 -8.27
C GLN A 94 -13.80 15.63 -8.16
N GLU A 95 -12.79 16.12 -7.43
CA GLU A 95 -12.54 17.57 -7.37
C GLU A 95 -11.97 18.12 -8.69
N LEU A 96 -11.11 17.37 -9.38
CA LEU A 96 -10.57 17.80 -10.67
C LEU A 96 -11.64 17.90 -11.76
N THR A 97 -12.62 16.99 -11.76
CA THR A 97 -13.74 17.05 -12.72
C THR A 97 -14.69 18.20 -12.42
N LYS A 98 -14.91 18.57 -11.15
CA LYS A 98 -15.67 19.78 -10.78
C LYS A 98 -15.01 21.05 -11.30
N GLN A 99 -13.68 21.09 -11.34
CA GLN A 99 -12.90 22.21 -11.89
C GLN A 99 -12.69 22.14 -13.41
N SER A 100 -13.46 21.31 -14.13
CA SER A 100 -13.38 21.11 -15.59
C SER A 100 -12.02 20.59 -16.11
N MET A 101 -11.13 20.12 -15.23
CA MET A 101 -9.81 19.61 -15.61
C MET A 101 -9.83 18.11 -15.92
N ALA A 102 -10.78 17.69 -16.76
CA ALA A 102 -10.93 16.29 -17.16
C ALA A 102 -9.65 15.69 -17.82
N PRO A 103 -8.92 16.39 -18.70
CA PRO A 103 -7.69 15.85 -19.30
C PRO A 103 -6.56 15.60 -18.28
N ALA A 104 -6.45 16.45 -17.25
CA ALA A 104 -5.47 16.25 -16.18
C ALA A 104 -5.84 15.05 -15.30
N ALA A 105 -7.14 14.86 -15.01
CA ALA A 105 -7.63 13.72 -14.25
C ALA A 105 -7.41 12.38 -14.97
N THR A 106 -7.61 12.33 -16.29
CA THR A 106 -7.40 11.10 -17.07
C THR A 106 -5.93 10.73 -17.18
N THR A 107 -5.06 11.71 -17.43
CA THR A 107 -3.61 11.49 -17.51
C THR A 107 -3.07 10.97 -16.18
N ILE A 108 -3.35 11.63 -15.04
CA ILE A 108 -2.84 11.14 -13.75
C ILE A 108 -3.39 9.76 -13.36
N SER A 109 -4.65 9.47 -13.71
CA SER A 109 -5.24 8.15 -13.50
C SER A 109 -4.49 7.06 -14.29
N LEU A 110 -4.22 7.31 -15.58
CA LEU A 110 -3.46 6.38 -16.44
C LEU A 110 -2.02 6.18 -15.94
N LEU A 111 -1.32 7.25 -15.52
CA LEU A 111 0.01 7.12 -14.93
C LEU A 111 -0.01 6.32 -13.62
N SER A 112 -1.09 6.37 -12.86
CA SER A 112 -1.21 5.61 -11.62
C SER A 112 -1.29 4.09 -11.84
N LEU A 113 -1.84 3.64 -12.98
CA LEU A 113 -1.89 2.22 -13.34
C LEU A 113 -0.48 1.62 -13.53
N LEU A 114 0.49 2.42 -13.97
CA LEU A 114 1.88 1.97 -14.07
C LEU A 114 2.46 1.65 -12.69
N SER A 115 2.13 2.44 -11.66
CA SER A 115 2.55 2.17 -10.28
C SER A 115 1.88 0.90 -9.73
N LEU A 116 0.64 0.63 -10.12
CA LEU A 116 -0.12 -0.56 -9.73
C LEU A 116 0.51 -1.86 -10.26
N PHE A 117 1.08 -1.84 -11.46
CA PHE A 117 1.80 -3.00 -12.01
C PHE A 117 2.98 -3.45 -11.14
N PHE A 118 3.76 -2.51 -10.60
CA PHE A 118 4.89 -2.85 -9.74
C PHE A 118 4.46 -3.50 -8.42
N TYR A 119 3.34 -3.07 -7.84
CA TYR A 119 2.79 -3.67 -6.62
C TYR A 119 2.22 -5.06 -6.87
N LEU A 120 1.49 -5.25 -7.96
CA LEU A 120 0.96 -6.57 -8.35
C LEU A 120 2.09 -7.59 -8.54
N ARG A 121 3.19 -7.18 -9.17
CA ARG A 121 4.37 -8.06 -9.30
C ARG A 121 4.95 -8.44 -7.94
N LEU A 122 5.01 -7.51 -7.00
CA LEU A 122 5.56 -7.76 -5.67
C LEU A 122 4.63 -8.66 -4.83
N ALA A 123 3.31 -8.42 -4.93
CA ALA A 123 2.26 -9.27 -4.40
C ALA A 123 2.35 -10.71 -4.93
N TYR A 124 2.50 -10.86 -6.25
CA TYR A 124 2.64 -12.15 -6.90
C TYR A 124 3.84 -12.95 -6.39
N CYS A 125 4.99 -12.28 -6.22
CA CYS A 125 6.18 -12.86 -5.63
C CYS A 125 6.02 -13.21 -4.15
N ALA A 126 5.20 -12.46 -3.39
CA ALA A 126 5.10 -12.63 -1.95
C ALA A 126 4.16 -13.77 -1.51
N THR A 127 3.08 -14.01 -2.26
CA THR A 127 1.99 -14.91 -1.81
C THR A 127 1.52 -15.91 -2.85
N ILE A 128 1.49 -15.54 -4.13
CA ILE A 128 0.83 -16.35 -5.17
C ILE A 128 1.72 -17.47 -5.68
N THR A 129 3.05 -17.26 -5.67
CA THR A 129 4.02 -18.25 -6.13
C THR A 129 4.79 -18.85 -4.97
N LEU A 130 4.76 -20.18 -4.85
CA LEU A 130 5.65 -20.89 -3.95
C LEU A 130 7.06 -20.90 -4.56
N PRO A 131 8.09 -20.37 -3.86
CA PRO A 131 9.47 -20.51 -4.31
C PRO A 131 9.96 -21.95 -4.15
N PRO A 132 11.05 -22.32 -4.86
CA PRO A 132 11.70 -23.62 -4.68
C PRO A 132 12.15 -23.79 -3.22
N HIS A 133 11.83 -24.96 -2.67
CA HIS A 133 12.10 -25.31 -1.29
C HIS A 133 13.62 -25.33 -1.04
N THR A 134 14.12 -24.50 -0.13
CA THR A 134 15.53 -24.59 0.30
C THR A 134 15.65 -25.58 1.45
N THR A 135 16.71 -26.38 1.46
CA THR A 135 16.89 -27.53 2.37
C THR A 135 17.01 -27.16 3.86
N ASN A 136 17.23 -25.88 4.19
CA ASN A 136 17.44 -25.39 5.57
C ASN A 136 16.19 -24.87 6.31
N HIS A 137 14.97 -25.12 5.82
CA HIS A 137 13.74 -24.57 6.42
C HIS A 137 13.36 -25.15 7.79
N MET A 138 13.73 -26.40 8.11
CA MET A 138 13.33 -27.09 9.35
C MET A 138 13.71 -26.33 10.63
N LYS A 139 14.85 -25.61 10.64
CA LYS A 139 15.32 -24.86 11.82
C LYS A 139 14.52 -23.58 12.09
N GLN A 140 13.73 -23.10 11.13
CA GLN A 140 12.95 -21.86 11.25
C GLN A 140 11.52 -22.07 11.73
N TRP A 141 11.01 -23.30 11.75
CA TRP A 141 9.66 -23.62 12.24
C TRP A 141 9.51 -23.47 13.76
N HIS A 142 10.62 -23.43 14.51
CA HIS A 142 10.63 -23.37 15.98
C HIS A 142 10.85 -21.96 16.57
N ILE A 143 10.97 -20.91 15.75
CA ILE A 143 11.23 -19.54 16.27
C ILE A 143 9.92 -18.74 16.25
N SER A 144 9.15 -18.83 17.34
CA SER A 144 7.97 -17.99 17.58
C SER A 144 8.39 -16.64 18.17
N LYS A 145 8.80 -15.70 17.31
CA LYS A 145 8.89 -14.30 17.75
C LYS A 145 7.49 -13.68 17.69
N PRO A 146 6.99 -13.05 18.78
CA PRO A 146 5.71 -12.38 18.75
C PRO A 146 5.77 -11.22 17.75
N THR A 147 4.75 -11.13 16.91
CA THR A 147 4.55 -9.97 16.05
C THR A 147 4.02 -8.81 16.89
N PRO A 148 4.52 -7.58 16.70
CA PRO A 148 4.03 -6.44 17.45
C PRO A 148 2.56 -6.16 17.08
N SER A 149 1.72 -5.98 18.10
CA SER A 149 0.29 -5.67 17.97
C SER A 149 0.02 -4.42 17.14
N ALA A 150 0.97 -3.48 17.12
CA ALA A 150 0.94 -2.30 16.26
C ALA A 150 0.74 -2.64 14.78
N ILE A 151 1.32 -3.75 14.27
CA ILE A 151 1.10 -4.19 12.87
C ILE A 151 -0.36 -4.49 12.63
N ALA A 152 -1.01 -5.22 13.54
CA ALA A 152 -2.40 -5.60 13.37
C ALA A 152 -3.29 -4.34 13.24
N ILE A 153 -3.14 -3.39 14.17
CA ILE A 153 -3.90 -2.12 14.18
C ILE A 153 -3.63 -1.30 12.91
N LEU A 154 -2.37 -1.20 12.50
CA LEU A 154 -1.97 -0.48 11.31
C LEU A 154 -2.51 -1.15 10.03
N THR A 155 -2.47 -2.48 9.95
CA THR A 155 -2.98 -3.22 8.78
C THR A 155 -4.49 -3.13 8.64
N THR A 156 -5.25 -3.24 9.72
CA THR A 156 -6.71 -3.12 9.69
C THR A 156 -7.15 -1.72 9.28
N THR A 157 -6.54 -0.68 9.88
CA THR A 157 -6.81 0.71 9.49
C THR A 157 -6.42 0.99 8.04
N SER A 158 -5.30 0.45 7.55
CA SER A 158 -4.87 0.65 6.17
C SER A 158 -5.74 -0.05 5.11
N THR A 159 -6.58 -1.03 5.47
CA THR A 159 -7.33 -1.86 4.51
C THR A 159 -8.83 -1.64 4.57
N MET A 160 -9.41 -1.41 5.76
CA MET A 160 -10.87 -1.43 5.97
C MET A 160 -11.51 -0.06 6.28
N LEU A 161 -10.82 1.07 6.06
CA LEU A 161 -11.38 2.41 6.30
C LEU A 161 -12.39 2.90 5.22
N LEU A 162 -12.54 2.21 4.09
CA LEU A 162 -13.40 2.65 2.98
C LEU A 162 -14.90 2.86 3.36
N PRO A 163 -15.57 1.98 4.13
CA PRO A 163 -16.94 2.23 4.58
C PRO A 163 -17.10 3.47 5.48
N ILE A 164 -16.02 3.95 6.11
CA ILE A 164 -16.03 5.15 6.98
C ILE A 164 -15.74 6.43 6.15
N SER A 165 -15.64 6.31 4.82
CA SER A 165 -15.41 7.44 3.90
C SER A 165 -16.32 8.65 4.10
N PRO A 166 -17.65 8.54 4.29
CA PRO A 166 -18.49 9.73 4.48
C PRO A 166 -18.15 10.49 5.75
N LEU A 167 -17.79 9.80 6.84
CA LEU A 167 -17.40 10.44 8.10
C LEU A 167 -16.09 11.24 7.93
N ILE A 168 -15.12 10.64 7.25
CA ILE A 168 -13.82 11.26 6.98
C ILE A 168 -14.02 12.55 6.16
N LEU A 169 -14.91 12.51 5.17
CA LEU A 169 -15.19 13.66 4.32
C LEU A 169 -15.84 14.81 5.10
N THR A 170 -16.70 14.52 6.08
CA THR A 170 -17.34 15.57 6.90
C THR A 170 -16.37 16.27 7.84
N THR A 171 -15.30 15.58 8.26
CA THR A 171 -14.30 16.12 9.19
C THR A 171 -13.17 16.88 8.50
N VAL A 172 -13.03 16.73 7.19
CA VAL A 172 -11.96 17.29 6.37
C VAL A 172 -12.49 18.47 5.59
#